data_AF-A0A644WDB0-F1
#
_entry.id   AF-A0A644WDB0-F1
#
_cell.length_a   1.000
_cell.length_b   1.000
_cell.length_c   1.000
_cell.angle_alpha   90.00
_cell.angle_beta   90.00
_cell.angle_gamma   90.00
#
_symmetry.space_group_name_H-M   'P 1'
#
loop_
_entity.id
_entity.type
_entity.pdbx_description
1 polymer ?
#
loop_
_entity_poly.entity_id
_entity_poly.type
_entity_poly.pdbx_seq_one_letter_code
_entity_poly.pdbx_strand_id
1 'polypeptide(L)'
;MKAKHILLDLLDYLELYVADNERDGRKLSTADFIGFLNKNIEIASLKRDAISGGKDDFLMDQSVNSKISTDISILVSLLFRYAKNYIKKALKGSKINTADEFSFLITLLTYESLSKQELINIQVMEKTSGIEIINRLIKKGYICQFDDEVDKRSKRIRITDAGRKELISILPQMNMVARIIVGKLSKDEQQTLVYLLRKLDDYHNDIFLNQKQAGLEEIAGLNE
;
A
#
# COMPACT_ATOMS: atom_id res chain seq x y z
N MET A 1 33.78 14.37 -5.64
CA MET A 1 32.68 14.91 -4.80
C MET A 1 31.34 14.39 -5.33
N LYS A 2 30.73 13.37 -4.73
CA LYS A 2 29.44 12.80 -5.20
C LYS A 2 28.22 13.69 -4.88
N ALA A 3 28.34 14.67 -3.98
CA ALA A 3 27.23 15.52 -3.52
C ALA A 3 27.36 17.01 -3.87
N LYS A 4 28.35 17.41 -4.69
CA LYS A 4 28.54 18.84 -5.06
C LYS A 4 27.33 19.41 -5.80
N HIS A 5 26.64 18.59 -6.58
CA HIS A 5 25.43 19.00 -7.31
C HIS A 5 24.31 19.47 -6.38
N ILE A 6 24.13 18.82 -5.22
CA ILE A 6 23.11 19.20 -4.23
C ILE A 6 23.33 20.63 -3.71
N LEU A 7 24.59 21.03 -3.52
CA LEU A 7 24.90 22.40 -3.13
C LEU A 7 24.61 23.41 -4.24
N LEU A 8 24.77 23.02 -5.50
CA LEU A 8 24.43 23.86 -6.64
C LEU A 8 22.90 24.00 -6.75
N ASP A 9 22.16 22.90 -6.62
CA ASP A 9 20.70 22.92 -6.62
C ASP A 9 20.15 23.80 -5.48
N LEU A 10 20.72 23.70 -4.27
CA LEU A 10 20.34 24.56 -3.14
C LEU A 10 20.66 26.04 -3.39
N LEU A 11 21.73 26.36 -4.12
CA LEU A 11 22.06 27.73 -4.50
C LEU A 11 21.04 28.26 -5.52
N ASP A 12 20.67 27.47 -6.52
CA ASP A 12 19.65 27.85 -7.50
C ASP A 12 18.29 28.14 -6.82
N TYR A 13 17.89 27.29 -5.87
CA TYR A 13 16.68 27.55 -5.07
C TYR A 13 16.81 28.78 -4.16
N LEU A 14 18.01 29.05 -3.64
CA LEU A 14 18.27 30.25 -2.83
C LEU A 14 18.17 31.52 -3.67
N GLU A 15 18.69 31.53 -4.90
CA GLU A 15 18.55 32.65 -5.83
C GLU A 15 17.08 32.93 -6.16
N LEU A 16 16.29 31.89 -6.40
CA LEU A 16 14.84 32.02 -6.60
C LEU A 16 14.15 32.59 -5.36
N TYR A 17 14.49 32.09 -4.16
CA TYR A 17 13.93 32.60 -2.90
C TYR A 17 14.26 34.08 -2.68
N VAL A 18 15.50 34.48 -2.95
CA VAL A 18 15.96 35.88 -2.84
C VAL A 18 15.18 36.76 -3.80
N ALA A 19 15.09 36.38 -5.08
CA ALA A 19 14.37 37.15 -6.10
C ALA A 19 12.88 37.35 -5.76
N ASP A 20 12.24 36.33 -5.18
CA ASP A 20 10.81 36.38 -4.79
C ASP A 20 10.56 37.29 -3.57
N ASN A 21 11.59 37.52 -2.74
CA ASN A 21 11.48 38.27 -1.47
C ASN A 21 12.18 39.64 -1.50
N GLU A 22 12.93 39.97 -2.56
CA GLU A 22 13.62 41.26 -2.74
C GLU A 22 12.65 42.46 -2.80
N ARG A 23 11.38 42.25 -3.13
CA ARG A 23 10.37 43.32 -3.26
C ARG A 23 9.77 43.81 -1.93
N ASP A 24 9.88 43.00 -0.87
CA ASP A 24 9.16 43.24 0.40
C ASP A 24 10.04 43.80 1.52
N GLY A 25 11.34 44.01 1.28
CA GLY A 25 12.28 44.56 2.28
C GLY A 25 12.43 43.71 3.56
N ARG A 26 11.94 42.47 3.54
CA ARG A 26 12.02 41.54 4.67
C ARG A 26 13.43 40.99 4.81
N LYS A 27 13.86 40.82 6.05
CA LYS A 27 15.16 40.19 6.36
C LYS A 27 15.08 38.71 6.03
N LEU A 28 15.84 38.26 5.03
CA LEU A 28 15.93 36.86 4.64
C LEU A 28 16.43 36.01 5.82
N SER A 29 15.80 34.86 6.05
CA SER A 29 16.17 33.94 7.11
C SER A 29 16.27 32.50 6.61
N THR A 30 17.14 31.71 7.24
CA THR A 30 17.26 30.28 6.91
C THR A 30 15.96 29.52 7.19
N ALA A 31 15.19 29.93 8.20
CA ALA A 31 13.90 29.32 8.52
C ALA A 31 12.87 29.55 7.39
N ASP A 32 12.80 30.77 6.87
CA ASP A 32 11.91 31.12 5.76
C ASP A 32 12.38 30.47 4.46
N PHE A 33 13.70 30.36 4.24
CA PHE A 33 14.25 29.61 3.10
C PHE A 33 13.92 28.11 3.18
N ILE A 34 13.98 27.48 4.35
CA ILE A 34 13.53 26.10 4.54
C ILE A 34 12.01 25.99 4.26
N GLY A 35 11.22 26.97 4.69
CA GLY A 35 9.80 27.05 4.34
C GLY A 35 9.57 27.15 2.83
N PHE A 36 10.34 28.00 2.15
CA PHE A 36 10.34 28.14 0.69
C PHE A 36 10.76 26.85 -0.01
N LEU A 37 11.81 26.20 0.44
CA LEU A 37 12.25 24.89 -0.05
C LEU A 37 11.15 23.85 0.13
N ASN A 38 10.53 23.75 1.30
CA ASN A 38 9.44 22.80 1.51
C ASN A 38 8.21 23.09 0.62
N LYS A 39 8.01 24.34 0.22
CA LYS A 39 6.94 24.75 -0.71
C LYS A 39 7.29 24.48 -2.18
N ASN A 40 8.55 24.63 -2.56
CA ASN A 40 9.03 24.65 -3.95
C ASN A 40 9.92 23.47 -4.36
N ILE A 41 10.32 22.62 -3.40
CA ILE A 41 10.92 21.32 -3.68
C ILE A 41 9.80 20.43 -4.23
N GLU A 42 9.68 20.49 -5.54
CA GLU A 42 8.88 19.68 -6.46
C GLU A 42 9.26 18.18 -6.45
N ILE A 43 9.56 17.57 -5.30
CA ILE A 43 9.80 16.11 -5.27
C ILE A 43 8.50 15.34 -5.58
N ALA A 44 7.34 16.00 -5.48
CA ALA A 44 6.03 15.40 -5.69
C ALA A 44 5.43 15.60 -7.12
N SER A 45 5.87 16.61 -7.91
CA SER A 45 5.24 16.93 -9.20
C SER A 45 5.71 16.06 -10.38
N LEU A 46 6.97 15.62 -10.41
CA LEU A 46 7.55 14.95 -11.59
C LEU A 46 6.81 13.67 -12.04
N LYS A 47 6.21 12.91 -11.11
CA LYS A 47 5.36 11.75 -11.47
C LYS A 47 3.91 12.15 -11.72
N ARG A 48 3.40 13.18 -11.03
CA ARG A 48 2.03 13.65 -11.22
C ARG A 48 1.87 14.21 -12.64
N ASP A 49 2.79 15.04 -13.09
CA ASP A 49 2.77 15.66 -14.42
C ASP A 49 2.87 14.61 -15.54
N ALA A 50 3.67 13.55 -15.31
CA ALA A 50 3.78 12.42 -16.23
C ALA A 50 2.51 11.56 -16.29
N ILE A 51 1.67 11.56 -15.25
CA ILE A 51 0.42 10.81 -15.18
C ILE A 51 -0.78 11.64 -15.66
N SER A 52 -0.85 12.93 -15.30
CA SER A 52 -1.91 13.85 -15.72
C SER A 52 -1.71 14.41 -17.13
N GLY A 53 -0.51 14.21 -17.71
CA GLY A 53 -0.17 14.76 -19.02
C GLY A 53 -0.10 16.29 -19.02
N GLY A 54 0.17 16.90 -17.86
CA GLY A 54 0.26 18.34 -17.68
C GLY A 54 -1.08 19.09 -17.76
N LYS A 55 -2.21 18.39 -17.66
CA LYS A 55 -3.54 18.99 -17.63
C LYS A 55 -4.17 18.78 -16.26
N ASP A 56 -3.97 19.73 -15.36
CA ASP A 56 -4.52 19.69 -14.00
C ASP A 56 -5.80 20.55 -13.85
N ASP A 57 -6.33 21.08 -14.97
CA ASP A 57 -7.44 22.05 -15.02
C ASP A 57 -8.76 21.55 -14.41
N PHE A 58 -8.91 20.23 -14.20
CA PHE A 58 -10.11 19.61 -13.61
C PHE A 58 -10.01 19.40 -12.09
N LEU A 59 -8.87 19.69 -11.46
CA LEU A 59 -8.72 19.57 -10.01
C LEU A 59 -9.46 20.72 -9.31
N MET A 60 -10.63 20.41 -8.75
CA MET A 60 -11.50 21.38 -8.06
C MET A 60 -10.87 21.98 -6.79
N ASP A 61 -9.98 21.24 -6.09
CA ASP A 61 -9.24 21.74 -4.93
C ASP A 61 -7.72 21.68 -5.17
N GLN A 62 -7.10 22.85 -5.30
CA GLN A 62 -5.66 23.01 -5.49
C GLN A 62 -4.87 23.24 -4.19
N SER A 63 -5.49 23.07 -3.03
CA SER A 63 -4.83 23.18 -1.73
C SER A 63 -3.63 22.23 -1.63
N VAL A 64 -2.60 22.63 -0.87
CA VAL A 64 -1.40 21.81 -0.65
C VAL A 64 -1.77 20.44 -0.05
N ASN A 65 -2.77 20.39 0.84
CA ASN A 65 -3.23 19.16 1.46
C ASN A 65 -3.90 18.21 0.45
N SER A 66 -4.76 18.73 -0.44
CA SER A 66 -5.38 17.96 -1.53
C SER A 66 -4.33 17.40 -2.50
N LYS A 67 -3.29 18.18 -2.80
CA LYS A 67 -2.16 17.73 -3.63
C LYS A 67 -1.40 16.56 -2.97
N ILE A 68 -1.08 16.66 -1.68
CA ILE A 68 -0.37 15.60 -0.94
C ILE A 68 -1.21 14.32 -0.85
N SER A 69 -2.51 14.42 -0.52
CA SER A 69 -3.38 13.24 -0.43
C SER A 69 -3.54 12.54 -1.79
N THR A 70 -3.61 13.32 -2.87
CA THR A 70 -3.65 12.81 -4.24
C THR A 70 -2.36 12.06 -4.58
N ASP A 71 -1.18 12.60 -4.26
CA ASP A 71 0.09 11.91 -4.52
C ASP A 71 0.22 10.61 -3.76
N ILE A 72 -0.14 10.60 -2.47
CA ILE A 72 -0.14 9.38 -1.67
C ILE A 72 -1.05 8.34 -2.33
N SER A 73 -2.25 8.72 -2.74
CA SER A 73 -3.22 7.84 -3.38
C SER A 73 -2.70 7.26 -4.71
N ILE A 74 -2.06 8.10 -5.53
CA ILE A 74 -1.43 7.69 -6.79
C ILE A 74 -0.27 6.73 -6.52
N LEU A 75 0.61 7.06 -5.57
CA LEU A 75 1.79 6.26 -5.24
C LEU A 75 1.39 4.89 -4.66
N VAL A 76 0.41 4.84 -3.75
CA VAL A 76 -0.16 3.59 -3.24
C VAL A 76 -0.67 2.72 -4.39
N SER A 77 -1.45 3.31 -5.30
CA SER A 77 -1.98 2.61 -6.49
C SER A 77 -0.88 2.06 -7.40
N LEU A 78 0.18 2.85 -7.65
CA LEU A 78 1.32 2.43 -8.46
C LEU A 78 2.14 1.33 -7.79
N LEU A 79 2.43 1.48 -6.50
CA LEU A 79 3.16 0.48 -5.71
C LEU A 79 2.41 -0.85 -5.66
N PHE A 80 1.08 -0.82 -5.50
CA PHE A 80 0.25 -2.00 -5.62
C PHE A 80 0.39 -2.68 -6.98
N ARG A 81 0.33 -1.91 -8.09
CA ARG A 81 0.52 -2.44 -9.45
C ARG A 81 1.92 -3.03 -9.66
N TYR A 82 2.97 -2.38 -9.16
CA TYR A 82 4.33 -2.91 -9.22
C TYR A 82 4.44 -4.23 -8.44
N ALA A 83 3.96 -4.26 -7.20
CA ALA A 83 3.94 -5.45 -6.37
C ALA A 83 3.20 -6.60 -7.05
N LYS A 84 1.99 -6.37 -7.57
CA LYS A 84 1.19 -7.36 -8.31
C LYS A 84 1.96 -7.94 -9.51
N ASN A 85 2.70 -7.11 -10.24
CA ASN A 85 3.51 -7.55 -11.37
C ASN A 85 4.70 -8.41 -10.94
N TYR A 86 5.37 -8.09 -9.83
CA TYR A 86 6.46 -8.90 -9.29
C TYR A 86 5.95 -10.24 -8.75
N ILE A 87 4.82 -10.23 -8.02
CA ILE A 87 4.17 -11.46 -7.53
C ILE A 87 3.80 -12.37 -8.69
N LYS A 88 3.22 -11.83 -9.77
CA LYS A 88 2.91 -12.62 -10.98
C LYS A 88 4.15 -13.29 -11.58
N LYS A 89 5.33 -12.65 -11.52
CA LYS A 89 6.58 -13.26 -11.96
C LYS A 89 7.03 -14.37 -11.00
N ALA A 90 6.91 -14.16 -9.68
CA ALA A 90 7.27 -15.14 -8.66
C ALA A 90 6.40 -16.40 -8.70
N LEU A 91 5.11 -16.24 -9.02
CA LEU A 91 4.16 -17.35 -9.15
C LEU A 91 4.25 -18.10 -10.49
N LYS A 92 5.11 -17.68 -11.42
CA LYS A 92 5.24 -18.34 -12.72
C LYS A 92 5.69 -19.80 -12.53
N GLY A 93 4.87 -20.73 -13.02
CA GLY A 93 5.12 -22.18 -12.90
C GLY A 93 4.61 -22.79 -11.59
N SER A 94 4.11 -21.97 -10.65
CA SER A 94 3.36 -22.47 -9.50
C SER A 94 1.92 -22.81 -9.90
N LYS A 95 1.29 -23.68 -9.11
CA LYS A 95 -0.16 -23.90 -9.16
C LYS A 95 -0.95 -22.87 -8.34
N ILE A 96 -0.29 -22.03 -7.57
CA ILE A 96 -0.87 -20.84 -6.92
C ILE A 96 -0.84 -19.71 -7.96
N ASN A 97 -2.02 -19.23 -8.35
CA ASN A 97 -2.16 -18.41 -9.56
C ASN A 97 -2.23 -16.91 -9.27
N THR A 98 -2.59 -16.51 -8.05
CA THR A 98 -2.83 -15.11 -7.69
C THR A 98 -2.17 -14.75 -6.37
N ALA A 99 -1.92 -13.45 -6.17
CA ALA A 99 -1.46 -12.91 -4.90
C ALA A 99 -2.45 -13.25 -3.76
N ASP A 100 -3.75 -13.22 -4.04
CA ASP A 100 -4.79 -13.54 -3.05
C ASP A 100 -4.77 -15.02 -2.65
N GLU A 101 -4.60 -15.94 -3.62
CA GLU A 101 -4.46 -17.37 -3.32
C GLU A 101 -3.23 -17.64 -2.45
N PHE A 102 -2.11 -16.96 -2.74
CA PHE A 102 -0.92 -17.01 -1.89
C PHE A 102 -1.22 -16.46 -0.48
N SER A 103 -1.86 -15.30 -0.39
CA SER A 103 -2.13 -14.59 0.86
C SER A 103 -3.06 -15.39 1.79
N PHE A 104 -4.06 -16.07 1.22
CA PHE A 104 -4.95 -16.96 1.97
C PHE A 104 -4.19 -18.18 2.51
N LEU A 105 -3.34 -18.81 1.69
CA LEU A 105 -2.57 -19.98 2.10
C LEU A 105 -1.50 -19.63 3.14
N ILE A 106 -0.76 -18.53 2.98
CA ILE A 106 0.27 -18.12 3.95
C ILE A 106 -0.36 -17.75 5.30
N THR A 107 -1.56 -17.17 5.30
CA THR A 107 -2.30 -16.93 6.53
C THR A 107 -2.71 -18.25 7.18
N LEU A 108 -3.32 -19.18 6.43
CA LEU A 108 -3.68 -20.48 6.98
C LEU A 108 -2.47 -21.32 7.44
N LEU A 109 -1.26 -20.99 7.01
CA LEU A 109 -0.04 -21.63 7.51
C LEU A 109 0.28 -21.24 8.97
N THR A 110 -0.21 -20.08 9.44
CA THR A 110 0.06 -19.54 10.77
C THR A 110 -1.05 -19.81 11.79
N TYR A 111 -2.14 -20.46 11.37
CA TYR A 111 -3.25 -20.84 12.23
C TYR A 111 -3.50 -22.35 12.12
N GLU A 112 -3.99 -22.98 13.20
CA GLU A 112 -4.42 -24.37 13.14
C GLU A 112 -5.65 -24.54 12.23
N SER A 113 -6.65 -23.67 12.41
CA SER A 113 -7.81 -23.55 11.51
C SER A 113 -8.56 -22.24 11.73
N LEU A 114 -9.28 -21.80 10.69
CA LEU A 114 -10.13 -20.61 10.72
C LEU A 114 -11.50 -20.93 10.15
N SER A 115 -12.53 -20.21 10.54
CA SER A 115 -13.75 -20.11 9.74
C SER A 115 -13.46 -19.36 8.44
N LYS A 116 -14.33 -19.51 7.43
CA LYS A 116 -14.22 -18.75 6.18
C LYS A 116 -14.29 -17.25 6.42
N GLN A 117 -15.17 -16.81 7.33
CA GLN A 117 -15.37 -15.39 7.60
C GLN A 117 -14.15 -14.77 8.31
N GLU A 118 -13.53 -15.49 9.25
CA GLU A 118 -12.29 -15.03 9.89
C GLU A 118 -11.18 -14.84 8.86
N LEU A 119 -10.95 -15.82 7.98
CA LEU A 119 -9.93 -15.70 6.94
C LEU A 119 -10.21 -14.53 5.99
N ILE A 120 -11.46 -14.35 5.57
CA ILE A 120 -11.88 -13.24 4.70
C ILE A 120 -11.64 -11.89 5.37
N ASN A 121 -11.97 -11.77 6.66
CA ASN A 121 -11.78 -10.54 7.43
C ASN A 121 -10.28 -10.23 7.61
N ILE A 122 -9.46 -11.23 7.99
CA ILE A 122 -7.99 -11.08 8.12
C ILE A 122 -7.36 -10.62 6.79
N GLN A 123 -7.93 -11.06 5.67
CA GLN A 123 -7.45 -10.71 4.32
C GLN A 123 -8.05 -9.42 3.76
N VAL A 124 -8.83 -8.67 4.56
CA VAL A 124 -9.49 -7.42 4.17
C VAL A 124 -10.19 -7.55 2.82
N MET A 125 -10.99 -8.62 2.68
CA MET A 125 -11.57 -9.01 1.41
C MET A 125 -13.09 -8.99 1.44
N GLU A 126 -13.67 -8.58 0.31
CA GLU A 126 -15.11 -8.71 0.11
C GLU A 126 -15.56 -10.17 0.18
N LYS A 127 -16.70 -10.40 0.83
CA LYS A 127 -17.17 -11.74 1.18
C LYS A 127 -17.31 -12.65 -0.04
N THR A 128 -17.87 -12.14 -1.13
CA THR A 128 -18.06 -12.89 -2.38
C THR A 128 -16.74 -13.33 -2.98
N SER A 129 -15.80 -12.39 -3.16
CA SER A 129 -14.46 -12.65 -3.72
C SER A 129 -13.67 -13.64 -2.85
N GLY A 130 -13.70 -13.45 -1.53
CA GLY A 130 -13.02 -14.33 -0.59
C GLY A 130 -13.58 -15.76 -0.61
N ILE A 131 -14.90 -15.93 -0.69
CA ILE A 131 -15.52 -17.25 -0.83
C ILE A 131 -15.08 -17.93 -2.13
N GLU A 132 -15.01 -17.20 -3.25
CA GLU A 132 -14.55 -17.75 -4.53
C GLU A 132 -13.10 -18.23 -4.46
N ILE A 133 -12.20 -17.45 -3.85
CA ILE A 133 -10.80 -17.84 -3.63
C ILE A 133 -10.72 -19.12 -2.78
N ILE A 134 -11.44 -19.16 -1.66
CA ILE A 134 -11.46 -20.34 -0.78
C ILE A 134 -11.96 -21.58 -1.54
N ASN A 135 -13.05 -21.46 -2.29
CA ASN A 135 -13.60 -22.58 -3.05
C ASN A 135 -12.63 -23.07 -4.13
N ARG A 136 -11.90 -22.17 -4.81
CA ARG A 136 -10.84 -22.58 -5.75
C ARG A 136 -9.71 -23.33 -5.04
N LEU A 137 -9.26 -22.85 -3.88
CA LEU A 137 -8.20 -23.50 -3.10
C LEU A 137 -8.63 -24.86 -2.54
N ILE A 138 -9.90 -25.02 -2.15
CA ILE A 138 -10.49 -26.31 -1.79
C ILE A 138 -10.49 -27.25 -3.00
N LYS A 139 -10.94 -26.78 -4.17
CA LYS A 139 -10.94 -27.57 -5.41
C LYS A 139 -9.53 -28.00 -5.84
N LYS A 140 -8.51 -27.18 -5.55
CA LYS A 140 -7.09 -27.53 -5.76
C LYS A 140 -6.54 -28.52 -4.73
N GLY A 141 -7.28 -28.81 -3.66
CA GLY A 141 -6.83 -29.64 -2.55
C GLY A 141 -5.80 -28.97 -1.64
N TYR A 142 -5.68 -27.64 -1.67
CA TYR A 142 -4.75 -26.87 -0.84
C TYR A 142 -5.35 -26.43 0.49
N ILE A 143 -6.67 -26.36 0.55
CA ILE A 143 -7.45 -26.15 1.76
C ILE A 143 -8.41 -27.32 1.92
N CYS A 144 -8.58 -27.82 3.14
CA CYS A 144 -9.67 -28.73 3.47
C CYS A 144 -10.68 -28.03 4.39
N GLN A 145 -11.94 -28.44 4.28
CA GLN A 145 -13.04 -27.96 5.12
C GLN A 145 -13.57 -29.10 5.98
N PHE A 146 -13.87 -28.82 7.24
CA PHE A 146 -14.38 -29.78 8.22
C PHE A 146 -15.38 -29.11 9.17
N ASP A 147 -16.15 -29.90 9.91
CA ASP A 147 -17.12 -29.41 10.90
C ASP A 147 -16.38 -28.84 12.11
N ASP A 148 -16.89 -27.73 12.65
CA ASP A 148 -16.37 -27.21 13.92
C ASP A 148 -16.71 -28.20 15.05
N GLU A 149 -15.74 -28.46 15.93
CA GLU A 149 -15.89 -29.40 17.04
C GLU A 149 -16.87 -28.89 18.10
N VAL A 150 -17.02 -27.56 18.23
CA VAL A 150 -17.89 -26.89 19.20
C VAL A 150 -19.28 -26.65 18.60
N ASP A 151 -19.34 -26.20 17.35
CA ASP A 151 -20.60 -25.97 16.63
C ASP A 151 -20.61 -26.68 15.27
N LYS A 152 -21.20 -27.87 15.20
CA LYS A 152 -21.29 -28.66 13.95
C LYS A 152 -22.04 -27.96 12.80
N ARG A 153 -22.77 -26.86 13.07
CA ARG A 153 -23.39 -26.03 12.02
C ARG A 153 -22.37 -25.11 11.35
N SER A 154 -21.27 -24.83 12.04
CA SER A 154 -20.15 -24.04 11.56
C SER A 154 -19.10 -24.91 10.87
N LYS A 155 -18.45 -24.36 9.85
CA LYS A 155 -17.40 -25.04 9.06
C LYS A 155 -16.07 -24.33 9.26
N ARG A 156 -15.03 -25.08 9.59
CA ARG A 156 -13.65 -24.60 9.64
C ARG A 156 -12.88 -25.02 8.40
N ILE A 157 -11.83 -24.27 8.10
CA ILE A 157 -10.90 -24.49 7.02
C ILE A 157 -9.46 -24.45 7.55
N ARG A 158 -8.59 -25.29 6.97
CA ARG A 158 -7.15 -25.29 7.24
C ARG A 158 -6.37 -25.66 5.99
N ILE A 159 -5.10 -25.29 5.97
CA ILE A 159 -4.19 -25.70 4.89
C ILE A 159 -3.94 -27.21 4.95
N THR A 160 -3.85 -27.86 3.80
CA THR A 160 -3.47 -29.28 3.67
C THR A 160 -1.96 -29.43 3.52
N ASP A 161 -1.42 -30.64 3.66
CA ASP A 161 0.00 -30.91 3.39
C ASP A 161 0.39 -30.59 1.94
N ALA A 162 -0.53 -30.85 0.98
CA ALA A 162 -0.33 -30.48 -0.42
C ALA A 162 -0.25 -28.95 -0.59
N GLY A 163 -1.14 -28.21 0.07
CA GLY A 163 -1.10 -26.74 0.09
C GLY A 163 0.17 -26.19 0.73
N ARG A 164 0.57 -26.75 1.88
CA ARG A 164 1.81 -26.38 2.57
C ARG A 164 3.04 -26.63 1.69
N LYS A 165 3.11 -27.78 1.01
CA LYS A 165 4.24 -28.12 0.12
C LYS A 165 4.32 -27.15 -1.07
N GLU A 166 3.20 -26.87 -1.72
CA GLU A 166 3.16 -25.90 -2.83
C GLU A 166 3.58 -24.50 -2.34
N LEU A 167 3.02 -24.04 -1.22
CA LEU A 167 3.32 -22.73 -0.65
C LEU A 167 4.81 -22.59 -0.28
N ILE A 168 5.38 -23.58 0.40
CA ILE A 168 6.81 -23.56 0.77
C ILE A 168 7.70 -23.48 -0.48
N SER A 169 7.30 -24.14 -1.58
CA SER A 169 8.07 -24.14 -2.82
C SER A 169 8.22 -22.77 -3.48
N ILE A 170 7.29 -21.83 -3.20
CA ILE A 170 7.29 -20.47 -3.76
C ILE A 170 7.81 -19.40 -2.79
N LEU A 171 8.01 -19.74 -1.51
CA LEU A 171 8.51 -18.79 -0.51
C LEU A 171 9.85 -18.14 -0.90
N PRO A 172 10.85 -18.84 -1.48
CA PRO A 172 12.09 -18.19 -1.90
C PRO A 172 11.87 -17.06 -2.92
N GLN A 173 10.99 -17.27 -3.89
CA GLN A 173 10.64 -16.30 -4.92
C GLN A 173 9.86 -15.13 -4.31
N MET A 174 8.94 -15.40 -3.38
CA MET A 174 8.20 -14.36 -2.66
C MET A 174 9.11 -13.52 -1.75
N ASN A 175 10.13 -14.12 -1.15
CA ASN A 175 11.18 -13.40 -0.41
C ASN A 175 11.98 -12.46 -1.32
N MET A 176 12.25 -12.85 -2.58
CA MET A 176 12.86 -11.95 -3.56
C MET A 176 11.93 -10.78 -3.90
N VAL A 177 10.63 -11.04 -4.08
CA VAL A 177 9.63 -9.98 -4.30
C VAL A 177 9.62 -8.98 -3.15
N ALA A 178 9.61 -9.46 -1.90
CA ALA A 178 9.65 -8.58 -0.72
C ALA A 178 10.87 -7.65 -0.73
N ARG A 179 12.05 -8.16 -1.10
CA ARG A 179 13.28 -7.35 -1.24
C ARG A 179 13.20 -6.34 -2.38
N ILE A 180 12.58 -6.69 -3.51
CA ILE A 180 12.41 -5.79 -4.65
C ILE A 180 11.47 -4.64 -4.29
N ILE A 181 10.37 -4.92 -3.58
CA ILE A 181 9.35 -3.92 -3.22
C ILE A 181 9.93 -2.82 -2.33
N VAL A 182 10.73 -3.17 -1.32
CA VAL A 182 11.38 -2.17 -0.44
C VAL A 182 12.48 -1.38 -1.17
N GLY A 183 12.98 -1.90 -2.30
CA GLY A 183 13.87 -1.18 -3.20
C GLY A 183 15.16 -0.70 -2.53
N LYS A 184 15.39 0.62 -2.58
CA LYS A 184 16.62 1.27 -2.09
C LYS A 184 16.48 1.88 -0.70
N LEU A 185 15.36 1.67 -0.02
CA LEU A 185 15.13 2.23 1.32
C LEU A 185 16.16 1.67 2.31
N SER A 186 16.77 2.55 3.10
CA SER A 186 17.56 2.20 4.27
C SER A 186 16.70 1.52 5.34
N LYS A 187 17.33 0.91 6.35
CA LYS A 187 16.60 0.24 7.42
C LYS A 187 15.68 1.20 8.20
N ASP A 188 16.15 2.41 8.46
CA ASP A 188 15.40 3.42 9.23
C ASP A 188 14.22 3.96 8.41
N GLU A 189 14.40 4.17 7.10
CA GLU A 189 13.31 4.52 6.19
C GLU A 189 12.27 3.39 6.07
N GLN A 190 12.71 2.13 6.02
CA GLN A 190 11.79 0.98 6.03
C GLN A 190 10.97 0.92 7.32
N GLN A 191 11.61 1.11 8.49
CA GLN A 191 10.90 1.15 9.77
C GLN A 191 9.89 2.30 9.84
N THR A 192 10.29 3.48 9.36
CA THR A 192 9.41 4.65 9.27
C THR A 192 8.21 4.38 8.36
N LEU A 193 8.45 3.80 7.18
CA LEU A 193 7.38 3.45 6.25
C LEU A 193 6.44 2.40 6.84
N VAL A 194 6.97 1.38 7.52
CA VAL A 194 6.15 0.38 8.23
C VAL A 194 5.26 1.03 9.29
N TYR A 195 5.80 1.97 10.07
CA TYR A 195 5.03 2.72 11.06
C TYR A 195 3.89 3.51 10.40
N LEU A 196 4.17 4.26 9.33
CA LEU A 196 3.17 5.04 8.60
C LEU A 196 2.09 4.16 7.96
N LEU A 197 2.48 3.05 7.34
CA LEU A 197 1.55 2.10 6.74
C LEU A 197 0.65 1.43 7.78
N ARG A 198 1.17 1.09 8.96
CA ARG A 198 0.35 0.55 10.06
C ARG A 198 -0.68 1.56 10.55
N LYS A 199 -0.29 2.83 10.68
CA LYS A 199 -1.22 3.90 11.05
C LYS A 199 -2.36 4.03 10.04
N LEU A 200 -2.07 3.88 8.74
CA LEU A 200 -3.10 3.86 7.70
C LEU A 200 -3.97 2.60 7.77
N ASP A 201 -3.35 1.43 7.96
CA ASP A 201 -4.04 0.15 8.10
C ASP A 201 -5.02 0.16 9.28
N ASP A 202 -4.61 0.64 10.45
CA ASP A 202 -5.48 0.73 11.64
C ASP A 202 -6.73 1.58 11.36
N TYR A 203 -6.57 2.72 10.68
CA TYR A 203 -7.69 3.58 10.28
C TYR A 203 -8.63 2.89 9.28
N HIS A 204 -8.09 2.28 8.22
CA HIS A 204 -8.90 1.64 7.18
C HIS A 204 -9.56 0.33 7.64
N ASN A 205 -8.89 -0.42 8.52
CA ASN A 205 -9.42 -1.68 9.04
C ASN A 205 -10.61 -1.44 9.97
N ASP A 206 -10.60 -0.37 10.76
CA ASP A 206 -11.78 0.03 11.55
C ASP A 206 -12.99 0.30 10.65
N ILE A 207 -12.81 1.11 9.60
CA ILE A 207 -13.85 1.38 8.60
C ILE A 207 -14.33 0.07 7.96
N PHE A 208 -13.40 -0.79 7.54
CA PHE A 208 -13.73 -2.06 6.90
C PHE A 208 -14.51 -3.00 7.83
N LEU A 209 -14.19 -3.08 9.12
CA LEU A 209 -14.86 -3.99 10.05
C LEU A 209 -16.19 -3.44 10.55
N ASN A 210 -16.25 -2.14 10.84
CA ASN A 210 -17.33 -1.53 11.61
C ASN A 210 -18.25 -0.63 10.79
N GLN A 211 -17.85 -0.17 9.60
CA GLN A 211 -18.58 0.82 8.79
C GLN A 211 -18.90 0.33 7.37
N LYS A 212 -19.13 -0.98 7.18
CA LYS A 212 -19.32 -1.60 5.84
C LYS A 212 -20.46 -1.04 5.00
N GLN A 213 -21.46 -0.43 5.63
CA GLN A 213 -22.63 0.14 4.95
C GLN A 213 -22.57 1.66 4.83
N ALA A 214 -21.54 2.29 5.43
CA ALA A 214 -21.40 3.73 5.42
C ALA A 214 -21.13 4.24 4.00
N GLY A 215 -21.79 5.34 3.65
CA GLY A 215 -21.52 6.05 2.40
C GLY A 215 -20.14 6.71 2.41
N LEU A 216 -19.64 7.11 1.23
CA LEU A 216 -18.34 7.77 1.14
C LEU A 216 -18.30 9.10 1.93
N GLU A 217 -19.40 9.86 1.92
CA GLU A 217 -19.55 11.13 2.65
C GLU A 217 -19.51 10.91 4.17
N GLU A 218 -20.15 9.85 4.65
CA GLU A 218 -20.14 9.45 6.06
C GLU A 218 -18.74 9.06 6.53
N ILE A 219 -18.03 8.24 5.74
CA ILE A 219 -16.65 7.84 6.01
C ILE A 219 -15.71 9.05 6.00
N ALA A 220 -15.95 10.00 5.07
CA ALA A 220 -15.17 11.23 4.97
C ALA A 220 -15.47 12.23 6.11
N GLY A 221 -16.48 11.96 6.95
CA GLY A 221 -16.92 12.88 7.99
C GLY A 221 -17.56 14.16 7.43
N LEU A 222 -18.14 14.08 6.23
CA LEU A 222 -18.76 15.20 5.51
C LEU A 222 -20.29 15.26 5.70
N ASN A 223 -20.84 14.48 6.62
CA ASN A 223 -22.27 14.57 6.98
C ASN A 223 -22.49 15.79 7.89
N GLU A 224 -23.14 16.82 7.34
CA GLU A 224 -23.90 17.85 8.09
C GLU A 224 -25.22 17.30 8.61
#